data_AF-A0A9E3PUA0-F1
#
_entry.id   AF-A0A9E3PUA0-F1
#
_cell.length_a   1.000
_cell.length_b   1.000
_cell.length_c   1.000
_cell.angle_alpha   90.00
_cell.angle_beta   90.00
_cell.angle_gamma   90.00
#
_symmetry.space_group_name_H-M   'P 1'
#
loop_
_entity.id
_entity.type
_entity.pdbx_description
1 polymer ?
#
loop_
_entity_poly.entity_id
_entity_poly.type
_entity_poly.pdbx_seq_one_letter_code
_entity_poly.pdbx_strand_id
1 'polypeptide(L)'
;MKGFAGAAALILLAGCTTGNTPPPARAAPIPVPQGMSALTTVIGASAASLMAQFGKPILDVSEGSARKLQFGSAICVLDAYLYPPKSGRGDPVVTFAETRQRNGAPIDQASCAAAIRAARSGR
;
A
#
# COMPACT_ATOMS: atom_id res chain seq x y z
N MET A 1 28.83 -58.63 34.87
CA MET A 1 28.04 -58.26 33.68
C MET A 1 26.84 -57.42 34.14
N LYS A 2 26.69 -56.21 33.58
CA LYS A 2 25.47 -55.37 33.38
C LYS A 2 24.35 -55.39 34.46
N GLY A 3 23.81 -54.25 34.93
CA GLY A 3 23.83 -52.92 34.36
C GLY A 3 23.14 -51.88 35.25
N PHE A 4 23.46 -50.61 34.97
CA PHE A 4 22.94 -49.42 35.61
C PHE A 4 21.52 -49.12 35.11
N ALA A 5 20.57 -48.94 36.03
CA ALA A 5 19.22 -48.50 35.72
C ALA A 5 19.06 -46.99 35.98
N GLY A 6 18.89 -46.25 34.88
CA GLY A 6 17.96 -45.12 34.78
C GLY A 6 18.28 -43.85 35.57
N ALA A 7 19.23 -43.05 35.08
CA ALA A 7 19.36 -41.66 35.48
C ALA A 7 18.14 -40.85 34.97
N ALA A 8 17.44 -40.24 35.93
CA ALA A 8 16.36 -39.30 35.72
C ALA A 8 16.89 -37.93 35.24
N ALA A 9 16.02 -37.24 34.49
CA ALA A 9 15.88 -35.79 34.41
C ALA A 9 17.05 -34.96 33.87
N LEU A 10 16.81 -34.30 32.73
CA LEU A 10 17.00 -32.85 32.47
C LEU A 10 17.22 -32.62 30.97
N ILE A 11 16.13 -32.45 30.21
CA ILE A 11 16.21 -31.75 28.92
C ILE A 11 15.55 -30.38 29.13
N LEU A 12 16.42 -29.41 29.41
CA LEU A 12 16.10 -28.00 29.46
C LEU A 12 15.74 -27.53 28.03
N LEU A 13 14.48 -27.15 27.81
CA LEU A 13 14.07 -26.39 26.64
C LEU A 13 14.65 -24.96 26.74
N ALA A 14 15.88 -24.75 26.26
CA ALA A 14 16.44 -23.43 26.03
C ALA A 14 16.54 -23.20 24.52
N GLY A 15 15.67 -22.31 24.01
CA GLY A 15 15.60 -22.03 22.57
C GLY A 15 15.02 -20.65 22.25
N CYS A 16 15.36 -19.60 22.99
CA CYS A 16 15.17 -18.22 22.52
C CYS A 16 16.44 -17.80 21.78
N THR A 17 16.50 -18.07 20.47
CA THR A 17 17.53 -17.46 19.64
C THR A 17 17.10 -16.04 19.29
N THR A 18 17.83 -15.05 19.79
CA THR A 18 17.70 -13.66 19.37
C THR A 18 18.28 -13.56 17.97
N GLY A 19 17.41 -13.74 16.97
CA GLY A 19 17.79 -13.60 15.56
C GLY A 19 18.27 -12.18 15.30
N ASN A 20 19.59 -12.03 15.06
CA ASN A 20 20.19 -10.78 14.64
C ASN A 20 19.80 -10.52 13.18
N THR A 21 18.55 -10.07 12.99
CA THR A 21 17.98 -9.85 11.66
C THR A 21 18.69 -8.64 11.04
N PRO A 22 19.37 -8.79 9.89
CA PRO A 22 19.97 -7.65 9.21
C PRO A 22 18.92 -6.58 8.94
N PRO A 23 19.26 -5.29 9.08
CA PRO A 23 18.33 -4.22 8.71
C PRO A 23 17.91 -4.40 7.24
N PRO A 24 16.63 -4.18 6.91
CA PRO A 24 16.13 -4.39 5.56
C PRO A 24 16.95 -3.53 4.58
N ALA A 25 17.49 -4.17 3.55
CA ALA A 25 18.19 -3.46 2.47
C ALA A 25 17.18 -2.51 1.79
N ARG A 26 17.56 -1.23 1.64
CA ARG A 26 16.76 -0.29 0.86
C ARG A 26 16.74 -0.77 -0.59
N ALA A 27 15.56 -1.06 -1.11
CA ALA A 27 15.36 -1.35 -2.53
C ALA A 27 15.86 -0.17 -3.38
N ALA A 28 16.49 -0.49 -4.51
CA ALA A 28 16.86 0.52 -5.49
C ALA A 28 15.61 1.24 -6.02
N PRO A 29 15.67 2.55 -6.28
CA PRO A 29 14.53 3.28 -6.86
C PRO A 29 14.15 2.67 -8.21
N ILE A 30 12.90 2.24 -8.36
CA ILE A 30 12.37 1.78 -9.64
C ILE A 30 12.00 3.03 -10.46
N PRO A 31 12.41 3.12 -11.74
CA PRO A 31 11.96 4.20 -12.61
C PRO A 31 10.43 4.25 -12.68
N VAL A 32 9.84 5.32 -12.16
CA VAL A 32 8.41 5.57 -12.31
C VAL A 32 8.16 6.09 -13.74
N PRO A 33 7.28 5.46 -14.54
CA PRO A 33 6.96 5.94 -15.88
C PRO A 33 6.49 7.40 -15.83
N GLN A 34 7.24 8.30 -16.48
CA GLN A 34 6.94 9.72 -16.49
C GLN A 34 5.88 10.02 -17.55
N GLY A 35 4.64 9.64 -17.25
CA GLY A 35 3.41 10.01 -17.99
C GLY A 35 2.50 10.91 -17.16
N MET A 36 3.10 11.78 -16.33
CA MET A 36 2.48 12.45 -15.17
C MET A 36 1.46 13.56 -15.46
N SER A 37 1.11 13.85 -16.71
CA SER A 37 0.21 14.99 -17.00
C SER A 37 -1.24 14.71 -16.57
N ALA A 38 -1.69 13.45 -16.68
CA ALA A 38 -3.07 13.05 -16.36
C ALA A 38 -3.36 12.88 -14.85
N LEU A 39 -2.32 12.81 -14.00
CA LEU A 39 -2.46 12.70 -12.54
C LEU A 39 -2.39 14.04 -11.81
N THR A 40 -2.39 15.17 -12.52
CA THR A 40 -2.31 16.49 -11.87
C THR A 40 -3.46 16.70 -10.88
N THR A 41 -4.62 16.07 -11.09
CA THR A 41 -5.77 16.18 -10.18
C THR A 41 -5.71 15.26 -8.96
N VAL A 42 -4.93 14.16 -9.01
CA VAL A 42 -4.84 13.18 -7.92
C VAL A 42 -3.62 13.44 -7.04
N ILE A 43 -2.47 13.78 -7.62
CA ILE A 43 -1.30 14.20 -6.84
C ILE A 43 -1.64 15.49 -6.06
N GLY A 44 -1.28 15.52 -4.78
CA GLY A 44 -1.57 16.64 -3.88
C GLY A 44 -3.00 16.66 -3.33
N ALA A 45 -3.90 15.79 -3.80
CA ALA A 45 -5.25 15.71 -3.27
C ALA A 45 -5.26 15.14 -1.84
N SER A 46 -6.18 15.65 -1.01
CA SER A 46 -6.49 15.03 0.28
C SER A 46 -7.40 13.81 0.12
N ALA A 47 -7.49 12.98 1.14
CA ALA A 47 -8.44 11.86 1.18
C ALA A 47 -9.88 12.31 0.91
N ALA A 48 -10.31 13.43 1.52
CA ALA A 48 -11.64 13.99 1.34
C ALA A 48 -11.89 14.41 -0.13
N SER A 49 -10.90 15.03 -0.78
CA SER A 49 -11.00 15.39 -2.20
C SER A 49 -11.11 14.15 -3.09
N LEU A 50 -10.33 13.10 -2.82
CA LEU A 50 -10.43 11.84 -3.56
C LEU A 50 -11.80 11.17 -3.38
N MET A 51 -12.34 11.18 -2.16
CA MET A 51 -13.67 10.62 -1.89
C MET A 51 -14.79 11.42 -2.54
N ALA A 52 -14.67 12.75 -2.63
CA ALA A 52 -15.60 13.59 -3.38
C ALA A 52 -15.58 13.27 -4.89
N GLN A 53 -14.40 12.99 -5.44
CA GLN A 53 -14.23 12.68 -6.86
C GLN A 53 -14.68 11.26 -7.21
N PHE A 54 -14.22 10.27 -6.45
CA PHE A 54 -14.32 8.84 -6.78
C PHE A 54 -15.32 8.06 -5.92
N GLY A 55 -15.87 8.67 -4.87
CA GLY A 55 -16.81 8.04 -3.94
C GLY A 55 -16.11 7.30 -2.79
N LYS A 56 -16.80 6.34 -2.17
CA LYS A 56 -16.21 5.51 -1.11
C LYS A 56 -15.11 4.62 -1.69
N PRO A 57 -13.89 4.59 -1.12
CA PRO A 57 -12.83 3.70 -1.57
C PRO A 57 -13.18 2.24 -1.27
N ILE A 58 -12.65 1.34 -2.10
CA ILE A 58 -12.72 -0.12 -1.88
C ILE A 58 -11.67 -0.61 -0.89
N LEU A 59 -10.59 0.16 -0.70
CA LEU A 59 -9.59 -0.07 0.34
C LEU A 59 -9.20 1.27 0.97
N ASP A 60 -9.15 1.31 2.29
CA ASP A 60 -8.69 2.45 3.06
C ASP A 60 -7.87 1.93 4.24
N VAL A 61 -6.54 2.02 4.12
CA VAL A 61 -5.59 1.41 5.06
C VAL A 61 -4.58 2.45 5.51
N SER A 62 -4.27 2.46 6.81
CA SER A 62 -3.23 3.30 7.41
C SER A 62 -2.04 2.46 7.85
N GLU A 63 -0.84 2.91 7.51
CA GLU A 63 0.43 2.29 7.89
C GLU A 63 1.36 3.37 8.46
N GLY A 64 1.44 3.44 9.79
CA GLY A 64 2.12 4.54 10.47
C GLY A 64 1.48 5.89 10.12
N SER A 65 2.27 6.79 9.55
CA SER A 65 1.78 8.10 9.08
C SER A 65 1.28 8.09 7.63
N ALA A 66 1.46 6.99 6.91
CA ALA A 66 0.98 6.83 5.53
C ALA A 66 -0.46 6.31 5.50
N ARG A 67 -1.18 6.64 4.44
CA ARG A 67 -2.51 6.11 4.16
C ARG A 67 -2.64 5.73 2.69
N LYS A 68 -3.17 4.54 2.42
CA LYS A 68 -3.47 4.07 1.07
C LYS A 68 -4.98 4.06 0.86
N LEU A 69 -5.42 4.73 -0.20
CA LEU A 69 -6.80 4.64 -0.71
C LEU A 69 -6.80 3.91 -2.05
N GLN A 70 -7.68 2.91 -2.20
CA GLN A 70 -7.91 2.25 -3.47
C GLN A 70 -9.33 2.52 -3.96
N PHE A 71 -9.45 2.87 -5.24
CA PHE A 71 -10.71 3.01 -5.96
C PHE A 71 -10.72 2.05 -7.14
N GLY A 72 -11.91 1.69 -7.64
CA GLY A 72 -12.00 0.73 -8.72
C GLY A 72 -13.28 0.83 -9.55
N SER A 73 -13.18 0.30 -10.76
CA SER A 73 -14.29 0.12 -11.70
C SER A 73 -14.27 -1.32 -12.25
N ALA A 74 -15.13 -1.61 -13.22
CA ALA A 74 -15.12 -2.89 -13.92
C ALA A 74 -13.85 -3.14 -14.75
N ILE A 75 -13.07 -2.10 -15.07
CA ILE A 75 -11.93 -2.23 -15.97
C ILE A 75 -10.59 -1.88 -15.32
N CYS A 76 -10.57 -1.15 -14.21
CA CYS A 76 -9.33 -0.69 -13.60
C CYS A 76 -9.40 -0.47 -12.09
N VAL A 77 -8.22 -0.26 -11.50
CA VAL A 77 -7.97 0.10 -10.11
C VAL A 77 -7.06 1.33 -10.08
N LEU A 78 -7.37 2.28 -9.20
CA LEU A 78 -6.55 3.44 -8.85
C LEU A 78 -6.10 3.30 -7.39
N ASP A 79 -4.79 3.26 -7.16
CA ASP A 79 -4.19 3.30 -5.83
C ASP A 79 -3.59 4.68 -5.59
N ALA A 80 -3.95 5.32 -4.47
CA ALA A 80 -3.44 6.62 -4.05
C ALA A 80 -2.75 6.49 -2.69
N TYR A 81 -1.51 6.93 -2.62
CA TYR A 81 -0.66 6.85 -1.43
C TYR A 81 -0.46 8.26 -0.86
N LEU A 82 -1.04 8.48 0.31
CA LEU A 82 -1.06 9.75 1.00
C LEU A 82 -0.02 9.76 2.10
N TYR A 83 0.76 10.83 2.15
CA TYR A 83 1.75 11.08 3.18
C TYR A 83 1.57 12.46 3.78
N PRO A 84 1.97 12.67 5.05
CA PRO A 84 1.93 13.99 5.66
C PRO A 84 2.79 14.98 4.86
N PRO A 85 2.41 16.27 4.82
CA PRO A 85 3.25 17.31 4.25
C PRO A 85 4.63 17.34 4.90
N LYS A 86 5.67 17.75 4.16
CA LYS A 86 7.05 17.87 4.68
C LYS A 86 7.16 18.78 5.91
N SER A 87 6.26 19.74 6.06
CA SER A 87 6.18 20.63 7.23
C SER A 87 5.69 19.92 8.51
N GLY A 88 5.20 18.69 8.40
CA GLY A 88 4.55 17.93 9.48
C GLY A 88 3.18 18.49 9.88
N ARG A 89 2.70 19.55 9.23
CA ARG A 89 1.42 20.20 9.52
C ARG A 89 0.49 20.13 8.30
N GLY A 90 -0.75 19.74 8.55
CA GLY A 90 -1.80 19.60 7.55
C GLY A 90 -2.16 18.14 7.28
N ASP A 91 -3.23 17.95 6.51
CA ASP A 91 -3.74 16.62 6.17
C ASP A 91 -2.78 15.89 5.23
N PRO A 92 -2.68 14.55 5.33
CA PRO A 92 -1.97 13.74 4.34
C PRO A 92 -2.52 14.00 2.93
N VAL A 93 -1.59 14.18 1.99
CA VAL A 93 -1.89 14.41 0.58
C VAL A 93 -1.24 13.33 -0.27
N VAL A 94 -1.82 13.04 -1.42
CA VAL A 94 -1.25 12.05 -2.35
C VAL A 94 0.13 12.51 -2.82
N THR A 95 1.16 11.72 -2.57
CA THR A 95 2.50 11.95 -3.15
C THR A 95 2.83 10.95 -4.24
N PHE A 96 2.10 9.84 -4.30
CA PHE A 96 2.22 8.83 -5.35
C PHE A 96 0.85 8.23 -5.65
N ALA A 97 0.57 7.97 -6.92
CA ALA A 97 -0.59 7.19 -7.33
C ALA A 97 -0.29 6.36 -8.57
N GLU A 98 -0.98 5.24 -8.70
CA GLU A 98 -0.83 4.30 -9.80
C GLU A 98 -2.19 3.82 -10.30
N THR A 99 -2.25 3.48 -11.59
CA THR A 99 -3.43 2.90 -12.21
C THR A 99 -3.06 1.60 -12.93
N ARG A 100 -3.92 0.59 -12.78
CA ARG A 100 -3.77 -0.69 -13.47
C ARG A 100 -5.12 -1.24 -13.90
N GLN A 101 -5.11 -2.04 -14.96
CA GLN A 101 -6.20 -2.95 -15.25
C GLN A 101 -6.33 -3.99 -14.14
N ARG A 102 -7.48 -4.65 -14.06
CA ARG A 102 -7.72 -5.68 -13.02
C ARG A 102 -6.82 -6.92 -13.16
N ASN A 103 -6.33 -7.19 -14.36
CA ASN A 103 -5.32 -8.23 -14.63
C ASN A 103 -3.87 -7.77 -14.35
N GLY A 104 -3.67 -6.55 -13.83
CA GLY A 104 -2.35 -5.99 -13.51
C GLY A 104 -1.66 -5.27 -14.67
N ALA A 105 -2.20 -5.32 -15.90
CA ALA A 105 -1.63 -4.60 -17.03
C ALA A 105 -1.71 -3.07 -16.83
N PRO A 106 -0.79 -2.28 -17.41
CA PRO A 106 -0.86 -0.83 -17.34
C PRO A 106 -2.14 -0.30 -18.02
N ILE A 107 -2.63 0.83 -17.51
CA ILE A 107 -3.71 1.61 -18.13
C ILE A 107 -3.43 3.10 -17.93
N ASP A 108 -3.81 3.89 -18.93
CA ASP A 108 -3.79 5.35 -18.84
C ASP A 108 -4.61 5.85 -17.63
N GLN A 109 -4.05 6.82 -16.92
CA GLN A 109 -4.61 7.33 -15.67
C GLN A 109 -5.93 8.07 -15.89
N ALA A 110 -6.02 8.90 -16.94
CA ALA A 110 -7.23 9.65 -17.24
C ALA A 110 -8.40 8.71 -17.57
N SER A 111 -8.12 7.66 -18.33
CA SER A 111 -9.06 6.61 -18.69
C SER A 111 -9.56 5.87 -17.46
N CYS A 112 -8.67 5.49 -16.54
CA CYS A 112 -9.08 4.82 -15.31
C CYS A 112 -9.92 5.75 -14.39
N ALA A 113 -9.50 6.99 -14.21
CA ALA A 113 -10.23 7.98 -13.41
C ALA A 113 -11.62 8.28 -14.00
N ALA A 114 -11.75 8.36 -15.33
CA ALA A 114 -13.04 8.49 -16.00
C ALA A 114 -13.93 7.26 -15.77
N ALA A 115 -13.38 6.05 -15.88
CA ALA A 115 -14.12 4.81 -15.65
C ALA A 115 -14.64 4.69 -14.21
N ILE A 116 -13.84 5.09 -13.22
CA ILE A 116 -14.25 5.12 -11.81
C ILE A 116 -15.39 6.13 -11.60
N ARG A 117 -15.30 7.33 -12.18
CA ARG A 117 -16.37 8.34 -12.10
C ARG A 117 -17.67 7.86 -12.77
N ALA A 118 -17.59 7.26 -13.95
CA ALA A 118 -18.74 6.71 -14.66
C ALA A 118 -19.42 5.56 -13.89
N ALA A 119 -18.64 4.68 -13.26
CA ALA A 119 -19.17 3.61 -12.41
C ALA A 119 -19.88 4.12 -11.14
N ARG A 120 -19.61 5.37 -10.73
CA ARG A 120 -20.33 6.03 -9.63
C ARG A 120 -21.64 6.64 -10.09
N SER A 121 -21.71 7.24 -11.27
CA SER A 121 -22.94 7.87 -11.76
C SER A 121 -24.03 6.89 -12.17
N GLY A 122 -23.66 5.63 -12.46
CA GLY A 122 -24.61 4.56 -12.76
C GLY A 122 -25.11 3.76 -11.55
N ARG A 123 -24.74 4.16 -10.33
CA ARG A 123 -25.24 3.60 -9.06
C ARG A 123 -26.18 4.58 -8.40
#